data_AF-A0A9E3ECL8-F1
#
_entry.id   AF-A0A9E3ECL8-F1
#
_cell.length_a   1.000
_cell.length_b   1.000
_cell.length_c   1.000
_cell.angle_alpha   90.00
_cell.angle_beta   90.00
_cell.angle_gamma   90.00
#
_symmetry.space_group_name_H-M   'P 1'
#
loop_
_entity.id
_entity.type
_entity.pdbx_description
1 polymer ?
#
loop_
_entity_poly.entity_id
_entity_poly.type
_entity_poly.pdbx_seq_one_letter_code
_entity_poly.pdbx_strand_id
1 'polypeptide(L)' 'ERIERLEEDKAAVANDLKEVYAEAKGNGFDTKILRKVVRLRKQDKAKRQEEDALLDLYLSAIGGL' A
#
# COMPACT_ATOMS: atom_id res chain seq x y z
N GLU A 1 -18.13 20.13 -17.63
CA GLU A 1 -18.99 19.82 -16.47
C GLU A 1 -18.81 18.44 -15.83
N ARG A 2 -19.25 17.30 -16.41
CA ARG A 2 -19.19 15.99 -15.70
C ARG A 2 -17.77 15.50 -15.39
N ILE A 3 -16.82 15.73 -16.30
CA ILE A 3 -15.40 15.37 -16.10
C ILE A 3 -14.77 16.24 -15.00
N GLU A 4 -15.04 17.53 -14.99
CA GLU A 4 -14.52 18.46 -13.97
C GLU A 4 -14.97 18.06 -12.57
N ARG A 5 -16.26 17.73 -12.40
CA ARG A 5 -16.77 17.20 -11.12
C ARG A 5 -16.03 15.92 -10.68
N LEU A 6 -15.76 14.99 -11.59
CA LEU A 6 -15.02 13.77 -11.26
C LEU A 6 -13.55 14.06 -10.87
N GLU A 7 -12.91 15.07 -11.48
CA GLU A 7 -11.56 15.48 -11.08
C GLU A 7 -11.56 16.20 -9.72
N GLU A 8 -12.60 16.99 -9.41
CA GLU A 8 -12.80 17.59 -8.08
C GLU A 8 -12.98 16.50 -7.01
N ASP A 9 -13.86 15.52 -7.24
CA ASP A 9 -14.09 14.40 -6.32
C ASP A 9 -12.81 13.61 -6.06
N LYS A 10 -12.04 13.33 -7.11
CA LYS A 10 -10.75 12.65 -7.03
C LYS A 10 -9.72 13.47 -6.24
N ALA A 11 -9.71 14.80 -6.42
CA ALA A 11 -8.83 15.69 -5.66
C ALA A 11 -9.21 15.73 -4.17
N ALA A 12 -10.50 15.77 -3.85
CA ALA A 12 -11.00 15.71 -2.48
C ALA A 12 -10.56 14.41 -1.79
N VAL A 13 -10.82 13.25 -2.41
CA VAL A 13 -10.40 11.94 -1.88
C VAL A 13 -8.88 11.85 -1.74
N ALA A 14 -8.12 12.43 -2.67
CA ALA A 14 -6.66 12.45 -2.58
C ALA A 14 -6.15 13.29 -1.41
N ASN A 15 -6.85 14.36 -1.04
CA ASN A 15 -6.52 15.20 0.11
C ASN A 15 -6.87 14.51 1.42
N ASP A 16 -8.07 13.91 1.53
CA ASP A 16 -8.46 13.12 2.71
C ASP A 16 -7.44 12.00 2.99
N LEU A 17 -6.98 11.32 1.93
CA LEU A 17 -5.96 10.28 2.05
C LEU A 17 -4.63 10.84 2.59
N LYS A 18 -4.23 12.07 2.21
CA LYS A 18 -3.02 12.70 2.73
C LYS A 18 -3.16 13.02 4.20
N GLU A 19 -4.30 13.53 4.64
CA GLU A 19 -4.59 13.85 6.04
C GLU A 19 -4.50 12.60 6.92
N VAL A 20 -5.13 11.49 6.51
CA VAL A 20 -5.04 10.20 7.23
C VAL A 20 -3.60 9.72 7.38
N TYR A 21 -2.78 9.83 6.33
CA TYR A 21 -1.35 9.46 6.45
C TYR A 21 -0.56 10.46 7.31
N ALA A 22 -0.92 11.74 7.32
CA ALA A 22 -0.29 12.74 8.18
C ALA A 22 -0.61 12.51 9.65
N GLU A 23 -1.87 12.19 9.98
CA GLU A 23 -2.29 11.78 11.33
C GLU A 23 -1.56 10.52 11.77
N ALA A 24 -1.49 9.50 10.92
CA ALA A 24 -0.73 8.29 11.21
C ALA A 24 0.75 8.60 11.50
N LYS A 25 1.36 9.52 10.75
CA LYS A 25 2.74 9.98 11.02
C LYS A 25 2.84 10.67 12.38
N GLY A 26 1.89 11.53 12.73
CA GLY A 26 1.82 12.21 14.03
C GLY A 26 1.68 11.22 15.20
N ASN A 27 0.98 10.11 14.97
CA ASN A 27 0.82 9.00 15.92
C ASN A 27 2.03 8.05 15.95
N GLY A 28 3.11 8.34 15.21
CA GLY A 28 4.36 7.57 15.24
C GLY A 28 4.45 6.43 14.24
N PHE A 29 3.50 6.29 13.30
CA PHE A 29 3.59 5.26 12.26
C PHE A 29 4.51 5.66 11.11
N ASP A 30 5.25 4.68 10.58
CA ASP A 30 5.95 4.83 9.30
C ASP A 30 4.93 4.77 8.14
N THR A 31 4.66 5.94 7.56
CA THR A 31 3.71 6.08 6.44
C THR A 31 4.15 5.36 5.16
N LYS A 32 5.45 5.14 4.93
CA LYS A 32 5.95 4.38 3.78
C LYS A 32 5.60 2.91 3.95
N ILE A 33 5.76 2.37 5.16
CA ILE A 33 5.35 1.00 5.48
C ILE A 33 3.82 0.84 5.42
N LEU A 34 3.04 1.80 5.96
CA LEU A 34 1.58 1.77 5.84
C LEU A 34 1.10 1.73 4.38
N ARG A 35 1.69 2.54 3.50
CA ARG A 35 1.39 2.50 2.05
C ARG A 35 1.72 1.14 1.44
N LYS A 36 2.81 0.50 1.87
CA LYS A 36 3.16 -0.88 1.45
C LYS A 36 2.09 -1.86 1.92
N VAL A 37 1.65 -1.78 3.18
CA VAL A 37 0.58 -2.63 3.73
C VAL A 37 -0.72 -2.48 2.94
N VAL A 38 -1.16 -1.24 2.68
CA VAL A 38 -2.37 -0.99 1.88
C VAL A 38 -2.24 -1.57 0.47
N ARG A 39 -1.07 -1.46 -0.16
CA ARG A 39 -0.82 -2.06 -1.48
C ARG A 39 -0.89 -3.59 -1.43
N LEU A 40 -0.25 -4.22 -0.45
CA LEU A 40 -0.28 -5.67 -0.26
C LEU A 40 -1.71 -6.18 -0.01
N ARG A 41 -2.56 -5.41 0.68
CA ARG A 41 -3.97 -5.75 0.91
C ARG A 41 -4.85 -5.65 -0.35
N LYS A 42 -4.39 -4.96 -1.39
CA LYS A 42 -5.09 -4.88 -2.68
C LYS A 42 -4.74 -6.04 -3.61
N GLN A 43 -3.66 -6.78 -3.33
CA GLN A 43 -3.29 -7.95 -4.13
C GLN A 43 -4.23 -9.12 -3.85
N ASP A 44 -4.37 -9.99 -4.83
CA ASP A 44 -5.04 -11.28 -4.62
C ASP A 44 -4.29 -12.09 -3.57
N LYS A 45 -5.03 -12.64 -2.60
CA LYS A 45 -4.43 -13.30 -1.44
C LYS A 45 -3.69 -14.58 -1.83
N ALA A 46 -4.24 -15.36 -2.77
CA ALA A 46 -3.63 -16.61 -3.19
C ALA A 46 -2.33 -16.34 -3.95
N LYS A 47 -2.35 -15.39 -4.91
CA LYS A 47 -1.15 -14.97 -5.64
C LYS A 47 -0.05 -14.46 -4.71
N ARG A 48 -0.42 -13.64 -3.73
CA ARG A 48 0.55 -13.13 -2.76
C ARG A 48 1.17 -14.25 -1.94
N GLN A 49 0.38 -15.22 -1.48
CA GLN A 49 0.90 -16.35 -0.70
C GLN A 49 1.85 -17.24 -1.52
N GLU A 50 1.54 -17.43 -2.81
CA GLU A 50 2.41 -18.14 -3.75
C GLU A 50 3.74 -17.39 -3.97
N GLU A 51 3.68 -16.08 -4.22
CA GLU A 51 4.86 -15.22 -4.36
C GLU A 51 5.73 -15.21 -3.09
N ASP A 52 5.11 -15.07 -1.91
CA ASP A 52 5.81 -15.07 -0.62
C ASP A 52 6.51 -16.42 -0.39
N ALA A 53 5.86 -17.56 -0.71
CA ALA A 53 6.45 -18.89 -0.59
C ALA A 53 7.65 -19.11 -1.54
N LEU A 54 7.55 -18.62 -2.79
CA LEU A 54 8.65 -18.68 -3.75
C LEU A 54 9.82 -17.81 -3.31
N LEU A 55 9.55 -16.63 -2.77
CA LEU A 55 10.58 -15.73 -2.26
C LEU A 55 11.35 -16.39 -1.11
N ASP A 56 10.66 -16.98 -0.15
CA ASP A 56 11.28 -17.67 0.99
C ASP A 56 12.14 -18.85 0.52
N LEU A 57 11.65 -19.64 -0.44
CA LEU A 57 12.41 -20.73 -1.05
C LEU A 57 13.72 -20.22 -1.68
N TYR A 58 13.66 -19.15 -2.47
CA TYR A 58 14.84 -18.63 -3.14
C TYR A 58 15.83 -17.96 -2.19
N LEU A 59 15.35 -17.24 -1.17
CA LEU A 59 16.22 -16.68 -0.13
C LEU A 59 16.97 -17.79 0.61
N SER A 60 16.28 -18.89 0.95
CA SER A 60 16.92 -20.04 1.62
C SER A 60 17.99 -20.70 0.74
N ALA A 61 17.76 -20.78 -0.57
CA ALA A 61 18.66 -21.44 -1.51
C ALA A 61 19.96 -20.66 -1.74
N ILE A 62 19.95 -19.33 -1.61
CA ILE A 62 21.12 -18.48 -1.84
C ILE A 62 21.86 -18.07 -0.56
N GLY A 63 21.52 -18.68 0.58
CA GLY A 63 22.21 -18.46 1.86
C GLY A 63 21.57 -17.40 2.78
N GLY A 64 20.36 -16.94 2.47
CA GLY A 64 19.59 -16.01 3.31
C GLY A 64 20.18 -14.60 3.41
N LEU A 65 19.39 -13.68 4.00
CA LEU A 65 19.84 -12.37 4.46
C LEU A 65 20.58 -12.50 5.80
#